data_AF-A0A0C3RLJ7-F1
#
_entry.id   AF-A0A0C3RLJ7-F1
#
_cell.length_a   1.000
_cell.length_b   1.000
_cell.length_c   1.000
_cell.angle_alpha   90.00
_cell.angle_beta   90.00
_cell.angle_gamma   90.00
#
_symmetry.space_group_name_H-M   'P 1'
#
loop_
_entity.id
_entity.type
_entity.pdbx_description
1 polymer ?
#
loop_
_entity_poly.entity_id
_entity_poly.type
_entity_poly.pdbx_seq_one_letter_code
_entity_poly.pdbx_strand_id
1 'polypeptide(L)'
;MIEDSVLWFVEPLDHDDYDACICYNLNTGESLASSASPGRAPYQMEGLTGFKIAGDSVYFYEGRNTVKTFNKQEIIRDVPMEERKFSVTTFPDSVWVSRMTKLPNGTVIATIRPPFEFEKNNVNGINKNSVVVWDHQAMKGYQTIDYASFDVKKRKRTEIPANDLIKWTYAQGFIETRGNDLAVIASSDQFMLYTFDVTTGKVVNEKRYTLVQYANEEFCFLSTNDMRQSILAMEANDSYIVCKVGGYFNAEDKEYEVYKEAIFVFDWNLNPIKRFDLPDLGPKGYFSISNDARSVYFNDYAAEEDEFFKLTLHKADLAL
;
A
#
# COMPACT_ATOMS: atom_id res chain seq x y z
N MET A 1 -6.44 5.72 8.38
CA MET A 1 -7.14 5.94 7.10
C MET A 1 -8.37 6.80 7.35
N ILE A 2 -8.72 7.71 6.44
CA ILE A 2 -9.87 8.61 6.60
C ILE A 2 -10.81 8.42 5.42
N GLU A 3 -12.07 8.17 5.72
CA GLU A 3 -13.15 8.10 4.75
C GLU A 3 -14.39 8.80 5.32
N ASP A 4 -14.95 9.72 4.54
CA ASP A 4 -16.06 10.58 4.96
C ASP A 4 -15.80 11.27 6.32
N SER A 5 -16.62 10.97 7.33
CA SER A 5 -16.50 11.47 8.70
C SER A 5 -15.97 10.42 9.68
N VAL A 6 -15.29 9.38 9.18
CA VAL A 6 -14.78 8.28 10.01
C VAL A 6 -13.25 8.19 9.92
N LEU A 7 -12.58 8.26 11.07
CA LEU A 7 -11.18 7.93 11.20
C LEU A 7 -11.04 6.47 11.58
N TRP A 8 -10.26 5.74 10.79
CA TRP A 8 -9.91 4.35 11.06
C TRP A 8 -8.45 4.30 11.48
N PHE A 9 -8.21 3.82 12.69
CA PHE A 9 -6.92 3.89 13.34
C PHE A 9 -6.61 2.56 14.02
N VAL A 10 -5.35 2.13 13.98
CA VAL A 10 -4.87 1.00 14.79
C VAL A 10 -4.24 1.62 16.03
N GLU A 11 -4.82 1.39 17.21
CA GLU A 11 -4.19 1.85 18.44
C GLU A 11 -2.93 1.00 18.72
N PRO A 12 -1.75 1.62 18.89
CA PRO A 12 -0.61 0.92 19.43
C PRO A 12 -0.85 0.74 20.94
N LEU A 13 -1.13 -0.49 21.37
CA LEU A 13 -1.20 -0.80 22.80
C LEU A 13 0.19 -1.20 23.33
N ASP A 14 0.49 -0.75 24.54
CA ASP A 14 1.68 -1.15 25.27
C ASP A 14 1.60 -2.63 25.64
N HIS A 15 2.56 -3.41 25.13
CA HIS A 15 2.84 -4.82 25.46
C HIS A 15 1.79 -5.86 25.06
N ASP A 16 2.15 -6.67 24.06
CA ASP A 16 1.61 -8.01 23.72
C ASP A 16 0.10 -8.16 23.40
N ASP A 17 -0.72 -7.12 23.52
CA ASP A 17 -2.12 -7.09 23.07
C ASP A 17 -2.26 -6.31 21.75
N TYR A 18 -2.31 -7.03 20.63
CA TYR A 18 -2.64 -6.44 19.32
C TYR A 18 -4.15 -6.23 19.20
N ASP A 19 -4.72 -5.28 19.93
CA ASP A 19 -6.16 -5.10 19.97
C ASP A 19 -6.64 -3.83 19.26
N ALA A 20 -7.52 -4.08 18.30
CA ALA A 20 -8.48 -3.18 17.69
C ALA A 20 -7.95 -2.04 16.82
N CYS A 21 -8.13 -2.23 15.52
CA CYS A 21 -8.47 -1.08 14.69
C CYS A 21 -9.75 -0.45 15.27
N ILE A 22 -9.69 0.76 15.81
CA ILE A 22 -10.85 1.50 16.30
C ILE A 22 -11.28 2.49 15.21
N CYS A 23 -12.59 2.62 15.02
CA CYS A 23 -13.13 3.67 14.17
C CYS A 23 -13.73 4.78 15.05
N TYR A 24 -13.43 6.04 14.71
CA TYR A 24 -13.90 7.23 15.44
C TYR A 24 -14.74 8.10 14.53
N ASN A 25 -15.75 8.74 15.09
CA ASN A 25 -16.46 9.81 14.42
C ASN A 25 -15.63 11.08 14.47
N LEU A 26 -15.19 11.58 13.32
CA LEU A 26 -14.36 12.79 13.23
C LEU A 26 -15.08 14.05 13.71
N ASN A 27 -16.41 14.08 13.69
CA ASN A 27 -17.18 15.26 14.11
C ASN A 27 -17.34 15.34 15.63
N THR A 28 -17.38 14.19 16.32
CA THR A 28 -17.60 14.15 17.79
C THR A 28 -16.37 13.73 18.57
N GLY A 29 -15.39 13.10 17.90
CA GLY A 29 -14.23 12.47 18.55
C GLY A 29 -14.57 11.15 19.25
N GLU A 30 -15.83 10.72 19.23
CA GLU A 30 -16.27 9.51 19.93
C GLU A 30 -15.87 8.26 19.16
N SER A 31 -15.45 7.22 19.91
CA SER A 31 -15.27 5.88 19.37
C SER A 31 -16.61 5.33 18.89
N LEU A 32 -16.64 4.81 17.67
CA LEU A 32 -17.81 4.19 17.05
C LEU A 32 -17.87 2.70 17.35
N ALA A 33 -16.78 1.98 17.11
CA ALA A 33 -16.69 0.53 17.31
C ALA A 33 -15.25 0.02 17.26
N SER A 34 -15.02 -1.13 17.89
CA SER A 34 -13.86 -1.97 17.58
C SER A 34 -14.08 -2.69 16.25
N SER A 35 -13.16 -2.50 15.31
CA SER A 35 -13.26 -3.05 13.96
C SER A 35 -12.55 -4.40 13.78
N ALA A 36 -11.65 -4.78 14.70
CA ALA A 36 -11.00 -6.08 14.75
C ALA A 36 -10.65 -6.45 16.20
N SER A 37 -10.55 -7.75 16.52
CA SER A 37 -10.02 -8.23 17.81
C SER A 37 -8.99 -9.32 17.57
N PRO A 38 -8.03 -9.55 18.46
CA PRO A 38 -7.12 -10.68 18.36
C PRO A 38 -7.88 -11.99 18.53
N GLY A 39 -7.30 -13.07 18.01
CA GLY A 39 -7.75 -14.42 18.29
C GLY A 39 -7.79 -15.29 17.05
N ARG A 40 -8.28 -16.52 17.24
CA ARG A 40 -8.26 -17.57 16.21
C ARG A 40 -9.63 -17.85 15.61
N ALA A 41 -10.68 -17.22 16.11
CA ALA A 41 -11.99 -17.37 15.49
C ALA A 41 -11.97 -16.72 14.09
N PRO A 42 -12.80 -17.18 13.14
CA PRO A 42 -12.77 -16.68 11.76
C PRO A 42 -12.99 -15.15 11.60
N TYR A 43 -13.68 -14.53 12.56
CA TYR A 43 -13.96 -13.08 12.63
C TYR A 43 -12.93 -12.28 13.46
N GLN A 44 -11.94 -12.95 14.04
CA GLN A 44 -10.84 -12.35 14.82
C GLN A 44 -9.55 -12.31 13.99
N MET A 45 -8.48 -11.69 14.51
CA MET A 45 -7.20 -11.49 13.83
C MET A 45 -6.06 -12.26 14.51
N GLU A 46 -5.34 -13.11 13.77
CA GLU A 46 -4.08 -13.73 14.20
C GLU A 46 -2.91 -13.01 13.51
N GLY A 47 -2.43 -11.92 14.13
CA GLY A 47 -1.30 -11.13 13.63
C GLY A 47 -1.68 -10.18 12.50
N LEU A 48 -2.41 -9.10 12.85
CA LEU A 48 -2.78 -8.02 11.93
C LEU A 48 -1.52 -7.30 11.42
N THR A 49 -1.31 -7.32 10.11
CA THR A 49 -0.16 -6.65 9.45
C THR A 49 -0.53 -5.35 8.77
N GLY A 50 -1.82 -5.05 8.63
CA GLY A 50 -2.34 -3.81 8.08
C GLY A 50 -3.81 -3.93 7.72
N PHE A 51 -4.40 -2.83 7.26
CA PHE A 51 -5.78 -2.82 6.79
C PHE A 51 -5.96 -1.85 5.62
N LYS A 52 -7.09 -1.98 4.91
CA LYS A 52 -7.51 -1.09 3.82
C LYS A 52 -9.03 -0.93 3.85
N ILE A 53 -9.52 0.20 3.35
CA ILE A 53 -10.95 0.43 3.14
C ILE A 53 -11.18 0.59 1.65
N ALA A 54 -12.17 -0.11 1.11
CA ALA A 54 -12.51 -0.08 -0.29
C ALA A 54 -14.02 -0.25 -0.46
N GLY A 55 -14.69 0.79 -0.96
CA GLY A 55 -16.15 0.81 -1.10
C GLY A 55 -16.84 0.50 0.23
N ASP A 56 -17.75 -0.47 0.23
CA ASP A 56 -18.48 -0.88 1.43
C ASP A 56 -17.75 -1.90 2.31
N SER A 57 -16.44 -2.10 2.09
CA SER A 57 -15.67 -3.14 2.75
C SER A 57 -14.44 -2.63 3.48
N VAL A 58 -14.10 -3.31 4.58
CA VAL A 58 -12.82 -3.19 5.28
C VAL A 58 -12.05 -4.48 5.09
N TYR A 59 -10.80 -4.38 4.64
CA TYR A 59 -9.87 -5.48 4.43
C TYR A 59 -8.83 -5.47 5.55
N PHE A 60 -8.78 -6.53 6.35
CA PHE A 60 -7.71 -6.77 7.31
C PHE A 60 -6.74 -7.81 6.74
N TYR A 61 -5.45 -7.51 6.81
CA TYR A 61 -4.40 -8.38 6.31
C TYR A 61 -3.76 -9.14 7.48
N GLU A 62 -3.69 -10.45 7.36
CA GLU A 62 -3.04 -11.35 8.32
C GLU A 62 -1.83 -12.00 7.66
N GLY A 63 -0.66 -11.82 8.30
CA GLY A 63 0.60 -12.27 7.73
C GLY A 63 0.82 -11.68 6.33
N ARG A 64 1.17 -12.53 5.36
CA ARG A 64 1.47 -12.13 3.98
C ARG A 64 0.42 -12.60 2.95
N ASN A 65 -0.43 -13.56 3.31
CA ASN A 65 -1.23 -14.33 2.37
C ASN A 65 -2.72 -14.41 2.70
N THR A 66 -3.17 -13.90 3.85
CA THR A 66 -4.59 -13.88 4.22
C THR A 66 -5.18 -12.47 4.24
N VAL A 67 -6.35 -12.31 3.62
CA VAL A 67 -7.19 -11.12 3.72
C VAL A 67 -8.57 -11.50 4.26
N LYS A 68 -8.98 -10.84 5.34
CA LYS A 68 -10.31 -10.94 5.92
C LYS A 68 -11.10 -9.68 5.55
N THR A 69 -12.26 -9.87 4.95
CA THR A 69 -13.10 -8.78 4.44
C THR A 69 -14.37 -8.68 5.24
N PHE A 70 -14.68 -7.51 5.79
CA PHE A 70 -15.89 -7.23 6.56
C PHE A 70 -16.71 -6.13 5.90
N ASN A 71 -18.02 -6.13 6.15
CA ASN A 71 -18.86 -5.01 5.76
C ASN A 71 -18.56 -3.78 6.65
N LYS A 72 -18.25 -2.65 6.02
CA LYS A 72 -17.90 -1.40 6.68
C LYS A 72 -19.03 -0.87 7.58
N GLN A 73 -20.27 -0.95 7.12
CA GLN A 73 -21.43 -0.42 7.85
C GLN A 73 -21.79 -1.26 9.08
N GLU A 74 -21.56 -2.57 9.04
CA GLU A 74 -21.75 -3.43 10.21
C GLU A 74 -20.75 -3.09 11.32
N ILE A 75 -19.52 -2.71 10.96
CA ILE A 75 -18.53 -2.21 11.93
C ILE A 75 -18.97 -0.85 12.49
N ILE A 76 -19.30 0.13 11.64
CA ILE A 76 -19.68 1.48 12.09
C ILE A 76 -20.92 1.46 13.02
N ARG A 77 -21.82 0.48 12.83
CA ARG A 77 -23.02 0.29 13.66
C ARG A 77 -22.78 -0.54 14.92
N ASP A 78 -21.53 -0.90 15.19
CA ASP A 78 -21.11 -1.73 16.31
C ASP A 78 -21.89 -3.06 16.41
N VAL A 79 -22.14 -3.71 15.26
CA VAL A 79 -22.69 -5.07 15.24
C VAL A 79 -21.69 -6.01 15.94
N PRO A 80 -22.12 -6.95 16.81
CA PRO A 80 -21.21 -7.90 17.45
C PRO A 80 -20.35 -8.64 16.43
N MET A 81 -19.06 -8.85 16.72
CA MET A 81 -18.09 -9.37 15.73
C MET A 81 -18.48 -10.73 15.16
N GLU A 82 -19.05 -11.59 15.99
CA GLU A 82 -19.56 -12.92 15.66
C GLU A 82 -20.79 -12.90 14.74
N GLU A 83 -21.49 -11.76 14.67
CA GLU A 83 -22.66 -11.55 13.82
C GLU A 83 -22.32 -10.82 12.50
N ARG A 84 -21.13 -10.22 12.41
CA ARG A 84 -20.68 -9.51 11.20
C ARG A 84 -20.52 -10.49 10.04
N LYS A 85 -20.91 -10.06 8.85
CA LYS A 85 -20.62 -10.77 7.61
C LYS A 85 -19.17 -10.56 7.23
N PHE A 86 -18.46 -11.67 7.06
CA PHE A 86 -17.08 -11.63 6.62
C PHE A 86 -16.80 -12.70 5.56
N SER A 87 -15.71 -12.51 4.83
CA SER A 87 -15.11 -13.52 3.97
C SER A 87 -13.62 -13.59 4.24
N VAL A 88 -13.05 -14.79 4.12
CA VAL A 88 -11.61 -15.02 4.29
C VAL A 88 -11.06 -15.52 2.98
N THR A 89 -9.93 -14.96 2.55
CA THR A 89 -9.19 -15.45 1.39
C THR A 89 -7.73 -15.64 1.78
N THR A 90 -7.25 -16.88 1.70
CA THR A 90 -5.88 -17.27 2.07
C THR A 90 -5.17 -17.92 0.90
N PHE A 91 -4.11 -17.30 0.40
CA PHE A 91 -3.24 -17.93 -0.60
C PHE A 91 -2.48 -19.11 0.04
N PRO A 92 -2.26 -20.22 -0.68
CA PRO A 92 -1.41 -21.31 -0.19
C PRO A 92 0.01 -20.82 0.13
N ASP A 93 0.64 -21.35 1.17
CA ASP A 93 2.01 -20.96 1.59
C ASP A 93 3.07 -21.13 0.49
N SER A 94 2.78 -21.99 -0.49
CA SER A 94 3.61 -22.16 -1.69
C SER A 94 3.60 -20.95 -2.64
N VAL A 95 2.72 -19.97 -2.42
CA VAL A 95 2.62 -18.72 -3.20
C VAL A 95 3.16 -17.56 -2.37
N TRP A 96 4.25 -16.96 -2.80
CA TRP A 96 4.95 -15.93 -2.01
C TRP A 96 4.39 -14.54 -2.27
N VAL A 97 3.20 -14.31 -1.74
CA VAL A 97 2.54 -13.00 -1.77
C VAL A 97 3.35 -11.98 -0.95
N SER A 98 3.37 -10.76 -1.46
CA SER A 98 4.00 -9.60 -0.83
C SER A 98 2.98 -8.53 -0.47
N ARG A 99 2.13 -8.17 -1.43
CA ARG A 99 0.99 -7.28 -1.27
C ARG A 99 -0.20 -7.89 -1.97
N MET A 100 -1.39 -7.59 -1.49
CA MET A 100 -2.62 -7.99 -2.16
C MET A 100 -3.76 -7.03 -1.88
N THR A 101 -4.75 -7.04 -2.76
CA THR A 101 -6.00 -6.31 -2.59
C THR A 101 -7.14 -7.06 -3.27
N LYS A 102 -8.38 -6.66 -2.99
CA LYS A 102 -9.58 -7.28 -3.57
C LYS A 102 -10.35 -6.29 -4.44
N LEU A 103 -10.79 -6.80 -5.57
CA LEU A 103 -11.71 -6.13 -6.49
C LEU A 103 -13.14 -6.18 -5.92
N PRO A 104 -14.04 -5.27 -6.35
CA PRO A 104 -15.45 -5.29 -5.97
C PRO A 104 -16.16 -6.64 -6.19
N ASN A 105 -15.78 -7.40 -7.23
CA ASN A 105 -16.34 -8.73 -7.50
C ASN A 105 -15.74 -9.85 -6.62
N GLY A 106 -14.87 -9.51 -5.67
CA GLY A 106 -14.21 -10.44 -4.76
C GLY A 106 -12.90 -11.03 -5.27
N THR A 107 -12.54 -10.85 -6.56
CA THR A 107 -11.26 -11.31 -7.12
C THR A 107 -10.10 -10.69 -6.37
N VAL A 108 -9.07 -11.49 -6.06
CA VAL A 108 -7.88 -11.02 -5.35
C VAL A 108 -6.72 -10.84 -6.33
N ILE A 109 -6.07 -9.68 -6.27
CA ILE A 109 -4.80 -9.42 -6.96
C ILE A 109 -3.70 -9.42 -5.92
N ALA A 110 -2.60 -10.11 -6.23
CA ALA A 110 -1.43 -10.18 -5.38
C ALA A 110 -0.15 -9.96 -6.17
N THR A 111 0.81 -9.23 -5.61
CA THR A 111 2.18 -9.21 -6.11
C THR A 111 3.00 -10.32 -5.47
N ILE A 112 3.92 -10.88 -6.25
CA ILE A 112 4.72 -12.05 -5.89
C ILE A 112 6.19 -11.67 -5.78
N ARG A 113 6.77 -11.91 -4.59
CA ARG A 113 8.19 -11.67 -4.32
C ARG A 113 9.06 -12.86 -4.77
N PRO A 114 10.37 -12.68 -4.96
CA PRO A 114 11.29 -13.80 -5.13
C PRO A 114 11.39 -14.67 -3.85
N PRO A 115 11.82 -15.94 -3.98
CA PRO A 115 12.16 -16.79 -2.84
C PRO A 115 13.32 -16.21 -2.02
N PHE A 116 13.27 -16.40 -0.71
CA PHE A 116 14.49 -16.45 0.08
C PHE A 116 15.24 -17.77 -0.11
N GLU A 117 16.52 -17.79 0.26
CA GLU A 117 17.40 -18.96 0.06
C GLU A 117 16.83 -20.25 0.65
N PHE A 118 16.23 -20.17 1.84
CA PHE A 118 15.60 -21.29 2.52
C PHE A 118 14.24 -21.71 1.92
N GLU A 119 13.65 -20.89 1.04
CA GLU A 119 12.36 -21.14 0.37
C GLU A 119 12.55 -21.73 -1.04
N LYS A 120 13.77 -21.68 -1.60
CA LYS A 120 14.08 -22.07 -2.99
C LYS A 120 13.70 -23.51 -3.36
N ASN A 121 13.57 -24.40 -2.38
CA ASN A 121 13.17 -25.79 -2.63
C ASN A 121 11.64 -25.99 -2.69
N ASN A 122 10.86 -24.97 -2.33
CA ASN A 122 9.39 -25.01 -2.27
C ASN A 122 8.73 -24.07 -3.29
N VAL A 123 9.43 -23.75 -4.39
CA VAL A 123 8.96 -22.81 -5.41
C VAL A 123 7.79 -23.40 -6.20
N ASN A 124 6.58 -22.84 -6.05
CA ASN A 124 5.47 -23.10 -6.95
C ASN A 124 5.76 -22.47 -8.33
N GLY A 125 5.33 -23.09 -9.43
CA GLY A 125 5.45 -22.51 -10.78
C GLY A 125 4.87 -21.09 -10.89
N ILE A 126 3.83 -20.79 -10.10
CA ILE A 126 3.24 -19.45 -9.98
C ILE A 126 4.27 -18.41 -9.51
N ASN A 127 5.22 -18.78 -8.65
CA ASN A 127 6.23 -17.87 -8.09
C ASN A 127 7.25 -17.37 -9.12
N LYS A 128 7.21 -17.86 -10.37
CA LYS A 128 8.01 -17.31 -11.47
C LYS A 128 7.42 -15.98 -11.98
N ASN A 129 6.12 -15.78 -11.81
CA ASN A 129 5.40 -14.56 -12.20
C ASN A 129 5.57 -13.43 -11.17
N SER A 130 5.19 -12.22 -11.52
CA SER A 130 5.23 -11.04 -10.65
C SER A 130 3.87 -10.67 -10.06
N VAL A 131 2.76 -11.01 -10.75
CA VAL A 131 1.39 -10.76 -10.29
C VAL A 131 0.57 -12.04 -10.38
N VAL A 132 -0.34 -12.24 -9.44
CA VAL A 132 -1.35 -13.31 -9.46
C VAL A 132 -2.73 -12.71 -9.33
N VAL A 133 -3.66 -13.25 -10.11
CA VAL A 133 -5.10 -12.95 -10.00
C VAL A 133 -5.81 -14.24 -9.60
N TRP A 134 -6.66 -14.16 -8.58
CA TRP A 134 -7.43 -15.28 -8.06
C TRP A 134 -8.90 -14.94 -7.91
N ASP A 135 -9.75 -15.64 -8.67
CA ASP A 135 -11.21 -15.50 -8.69
C ASP A 135 -11.94 -16.49 -7.76
N HIS A 136 -11.21 -17.06 -6.79
CA HIS A 136 -11.63 -18.16 -5.90
C HIS A 136 -11.82 -19.53 -6.58
N GLN A 137 -11.72 -19.63 -7.91
CA GLN A 137 -11.76 -20.90 -8.65
C GLN A 137 -10.39 -21.28 -9.20
N ALA A 138 -9.67 -20.32 -9.78
CA ALA A 138 -8.37 -20.52 -10.40
C ALA A 138 -7.40 -19.37 -10.07
N MET A 139 -6.15 -19.72 -9.79
CA MET A 139 -5.06 -18.76 -9.70
C MET A 139 -4.33 -18.66 -11.03
N LYS A 140 -4.23 -17.45 -11.58
CA LYS A 140 -3.49 -17.17 -12.81
C LYS A 140 -2.32 -16.24 -12.50
N GLY A 141 -1.12 -16.70 -12.82
CA GLY A 141 0.10 -15.89 -12.69
C GLY A 141 0.43 -15.16 -13.99
N TYR A 142 0.86 -13.91 -13.86
CA TYR A 142 1.24 -13.03 -14.97
C TYR A 142 2.61 -12.43 -14.72
N GLN A 143 3.47 -12.51 -15.74
CA GLN A 143 4.74 -11.81 -15.74
C GLN A 143 4.54 -10.39 -16.28
N THR A 144 4.65 -9.41 -15.39
CA THR A 144 4.46 -7.98 -15.68
C THR A 144 5.77 -7.22 -15.83
N ILE A 145 6.91 -7.84 -15.50
CA ILE A 145 8.22 -7.19 -15.51
C ILE A 145 8.98 -7.58 -16.78
N ASP A 146 9.35 -6.59 -17.59
CA ASP A 146 10.34 -6.75 -18.64
C ASP A 146 11.75 -6.50 -18.10
N TYR A 147 12.41 -7.56 -17.59
CA TYR A 147 13.75 -7.42 -17.00
C TYR A 147 14.81 -6.87 -17.97
N ALA A 148 14.65 -7.08 -19.28
CA ALA A 148 15.63 -6.63 -20.28
C ALA A 148 15.63 -5.09 -20.44
N SER A 149 14.55 -4.44 -20.03
CA SER A 149 14.41 -2.99 -20.11
C SER A 149 15.10 -2.22 -18.97
N PHE A 150 15.74 -2.91 -18.02
CA PHE A 150 16.42 -2.26 -16.90
C PHE A 150 17.93 -2.18 -17.11
N ASP A 151 18.49 -1.00 -16.88
CA ASP A 151 19.93 -0.78 -16.79
C ASP A 151 20.35 -0.66 -15.32
N VAL A 152 20.40 -1.80 -14.62
CA VAL A 152 20.91 -1.85 -13.24
C VAL A 152 22.41 -2.12 -13.28
N LYS A 153 23.19 -1.24 -12.63
CA LYS A 153 24.64 -1.39 -12.51
C LYS A 153 25.04 -2.78 -12.00
N LYS A 154 26.22 -3.25 -12.41
CA LYS A 154 26.75 -4.54 -11.97
C LYS A 154 26.83 -4.60 -10.45
N ARG A 155 26.21 -5.64 -9.89
CA ARG A 155 26.15 -5.88 -8.44
C ARG A 155 27.53 -6.10 -7.81
N LYS A 156 27.69 -5.70 -6.55
CA LYS A 156 28.75 -6.17 -5.66
C LYS A 156 28.48 -7.63 -5.25
N ARG A 157 29.51 -8.31 -4.73
CA ARG A 157 29.40 -9.73 -4.32
C ARG A 157 28.35 -9.96 -3.22
N THR A 158 28.14 -8.96 -2.36
CA THR A 158 27.22 -8.99 -1.22
C THR A 158 25.77 -8.63 -1.57
N GLU A 159 25.50 -8.22 -2.81
CA GLU A 159 24.19 -7.81 -3.29
C GLU A 159 23.47 -8.98 -4.00
N ILE A 160 22.14 -8.98 -3.95
CA ILE A 160 21.32 -9.98 -4.65
C ILE A 160 21.39 -9.82 -6.18
N PRO A 161 21.01 -10.83 -6.98
CA PRO A 161 20.90 -10.69 -8.42
C PRO A 161 19.94 -9.57 -8.83
N ALA A 162 20.24 -8.86 -9.92
CA ALA A 162 19.44 -7.71 -10.37
C ALA A 162 17.97 -8.06 -10.62
N ASN A 163 17.69 -9.22 -11.22
CA ASN A 163 16.32 -9.66 -11.45
C ASN A 163 15.56 -9.90 -10.14
N ASP A 164 16.24 -10.42 -9.11
CA ASP A 164 15.63 -10.62 -7.79
C ASP A 164 15.40 -9.28 -7.10
N LEU A 165 16.33 -8.31 -7.22
CA LEU A 165 16.15 -6.94 -6.73
C LEU A 165 14.94 -6.26 -7.38
N ILE A 166 14.85 -6.33 -8.72
CA ILE A 166 13.76 -5.72 -9.48
C ILE A 166 12.44 -6.39 -9.07
N LYS A 167 12.39 -7.72 -9.00
CA LYS A 167 11.18 -8.43 -8.61
C LYS A 167 10.76 -8.10 -7.19
N TRP A 168 11.71 -8.03 -6.25
CA TRP A 168 11.46 -7.62 -4.88
C TRP A 168 10.87 -6.21 -4.83
N THR A 169 11.49 -5.26 -5.53
CA THR A 169 11.05 -3.87 -5.66
C THR A 169 9.62 -3.74 -6.18
N TYR A 170 9.28 -4.47 -7.25
CA TYR A 170 7.94 -4.50 -7.83
C TYR A 170 6.90 -5.14 -6.89
N ALA A 171 7.32 -6.04 -6.00
CA ALA A 171 6.40 -6.78 -5.15
C ALA A 171 5.99 -6.03 -3.88
N GLN A 172 6.85 -5.17 -3.34
CA GLN A 172 6.69 -4.58 -2.00
C GLN A 172 5.90 -3.27 -1.94
N GLY A 173 5.61 -2.64 -3.08
CA GLY A 173 4.98 -1.32 -3.12
C GLY A 173 3.47 -1.33 -2.84
N PHE A 174 2.70 -0.58 -3.61
CA PHE A 174 1.26 -0.37 -3.37
C PHE A 174 0.41 -0.92 -4.52
N ILE A 175 -0.82 -1.32 -4.22
CA ILE A 175 -1.78 -1.81 -5.21
C ILE A 175 -3.13 -1.11 -5.00
N GLU A 176 -3.57 -0.37 -6.01
CA GLU A 176 -4.90 0.22 -6.06
C GLU A 176 -5.66 -0.28 -7.29
N THR A 177 -7.00 -0.22 -7.24
CA THR A 177 -7.87 -0.77 -8.29
C THR A 177 -8.90 0.25 -8.74
N ARG A 178 -9.24 0.23 -10.03
CA ARG A 178 -10.42 0.88 -10.59
C ARG A 178 -11.38 -0.19 -11.05
N GLY A 179 -12.55 -0.25 -10.43
CA GLY A 179 -13.56 -1.25 -10.75
C GLY A 179 -13.00 -2.68 -10.66
N ASN A 180 -13.39 -3.51 -11.63
CA ASN A 180 -13.02 -4.92 -11.69
C ASN A 180 -12.00 -5.25 -12.79
N ASP A 181 -11.54 -4.26 -13.55
CA ASP A 181 -10.83 -4.44 -14.80
C ASP A 181 -9.40 -3.91 -14.77
N LEU A 182 -9.09 -2.92 -13.92
CA LEU A 182 -7.78 -2.27 -13.91
C LEU A 182 -7.20 -2.15 -12.50
N ALA A 183 -5.90 -2.39 -12.39
CA ALA A 183 -5.11 -2.11 -11.21
C ALA A 183 -3.96 -1.15 -11.55
N VAL A 184 -3.54 -0.34 -10.59
CA VAL A 184 -2.26 0.37 -10.63
C VAL A 184 -1.37 -0.18 -9.53
N ILE A 185 -0.11 -0.41 -9.89
CA ILE A 185 0.89 -0.94 -8.97
C ILE A 185 2.06 0.02 -8.93
N ALA A 186 2.39 0.48 -7.73
CA ALA A 186 3.58 1.26 -7.44
C ALA A 186 4.69 0.32 -6.98
N SER A 187 5.93 0.61 -7.37
CA SER A 187 7.09 -0.14 -6.89
C SER A 187 7.66 0.48 -5.61
N SER A 188 8.14 -0.35 -4.70
CA SER A 188 8.74 0.11 -3.42
C SER A 188 10.02 0.89 -3.68
N ASP A 189 10.27 1.95 -2.90
CA ASP A 189 11.52 2.72 -2.93
C ASP A 189 11.86 3.35 -4.30
N GLN A 190 10.89 3.40 -5.20
CA GLN A 190 10.99 3.95 -6.54
C GLN A 190 9.83 4.88 -6.82
N PHE A 191 10.06 5.86 -7.69
CA PHE A 191 8.98 6.60 -8.32
C PHE A 191 8.63 5.94 -9.65
N MET A 192 7.90 4.83 -9.56
CA MET A 192 7.55 3.99 -10.71
C MET A 192 6.16 3.39 -10.52
N LEU A 193 5.36 3.47 -11.58
CA LEU A 193 3.98 3.03 -11.64
C LEU A 193 3.75 2.22 -12.90
N TYR A 194 2.90 1.21 -12.83
CA TYR A 194 2.34 0.56 -14.00
C TYR A 194 0.86 0.23 -13.81
N THR A 195 0.09 0.29 -14.88
CA THR A 195 -1.31 -0.16 -14.89
C THR A 195 -1.42 -1.54 -15.50
N PHE A 196 -2.20 -2.39 -14.86
CA PHE A 196 -2.37 -3.79 -15.18
C PHE A 196 -3.85 -4.07 -15.46
N ASP A 197 -4.16 -4.52 -16.67
CA ASP A 197 -5.49 -4.99 -17.04
C ASP A 197 -5.68 -6.41 -16.46
N VAL A 198 -6.58 -6.50 -15.50
CA VAL A 198 -6.86 -7.71 -14.73
C VAL A 198 -7.53 -8.77 -15.58
N THR A 199 -8.31 -8.34 -16.58
CA THR A 199 -9.07 -9.22 -17.46
C THR A 199 -8.18 -9.90 -18.49
N THR A 200 -7.21 -9.17 -19.06
CA THR A 200 -6.31 -9.69 -20.08
C THR A 200 -4.96 -10.14 -19.54
N GLY A 201 -4.60 -9.74 -18.31
CA GLY A 201 -3.32 -10.05 -17.69
C GLY A 201 -2.15 -9.26 -18.28
N LYS A 202 -2.41 -8.11 -18.89
CA LYS A 202 -1.41 -7.30 -19.60
C LYS A 202 -1.10 -6.01 -18.86
N VAL A 203 0.16 -5.60 -18.91
CA VAL A 203 0.54 -4.23 -18.57
C VAL A 203 0.06 -3.31 -19.70
N VAL A 204 -0.72 -2.30 -19.34
CA VAL A 204 -1.28 -1.31 -20.29
C VAL A 204 -0.35 -0.12 -20.42
N ASN A 205 0.12 0.41 -19.29
CA ASN A 205 1.04 1.53 -19.22
C ASN A 205 2.11 1.24 -18.17
N GLU A 206 3.34 1.67 -18.41
CA GLU A 206 4.41 1.69 -17.40
C GLU A 206 5.14 3.03 -17.51
N LYS A 207 5.36 3.68 -16.37
CA LYS A 207 6.13 4.92 -16.26
C LYS A 207 7.16 4.79 -15.16
N ARG A 208 8.41 5.07 -15.52
CA ARG A 208 9.56 5.11 -14.63
C ARG A 208 10.02 6.56 -14.55
N TYR A 209 9.72 7.23 -13.44
CA TYR A 209 10.17 8.61 -13.21
C TYR A 209 11.60 8.64 -12.70
N THR A 210 12.05 7.52 -12.11
CA THR A 210 13.41 7.29 -11.65
C THR A 210 13.97 5.96 -12.14
N LEU A 211 15.30 5.83 -12.12
CA LEU A 211 16.00 4.60 -12.49
C LEU A 211 16.35 3.78 -11.25
N VAL A 212 16.03 2.49 -11.29
CA VAL A 212 16.30 1.54 -10.20
C VAL A 212 17.81 1.33 -10.04
N GLN A 213 18.29 1.39 -8.80
CA GLN A 213 19.67 1.18 -8.39
C GLN A 213 19.71 0.34 -7.11
N TYR A 214 20.84 -0.31 -6.81
CA TYR A 214 21.07 -0.87 -5.49
C TYR A 214 21.21 0.28 -4.47
N ALA A 215 20.59 0.16 -3.31
CA ALA A 215 20.94 1.05 -2.21
C ALA A 215 22.40 0.75 -1.79
N ASN A 216 23.17 1.81 -1.54
CA ASN A 216 24.61 1.74 -1.26
C ASN A 216 24.92 1.19 0.15
N GLU A 217 24.21 0.16 0.59
CA GLU A 217 24.31 -0.48 1.90
C GLU A 217 24.85 -1.91 1.77
N GLU A 218 25.58 -2.40 2.78
CA GLU A 218 26.04 -3.80 2.80
C GLU A 218 24.86 -4.76 3.05
N PHE A 219 24.79 -5.89 2.33
CA PHE A 219 23.69 -6.88 2.38
C PHE A 219 22.33 -6.34 1.91
N CYS A 220 22.30 -5.68 0.76
CA CYS A 220 21.12 -4.96 0.32
C CYS A 220 20.07 -5.83 -0.41
N PHE A 221 18.90 -6.02 0.21
CA PHE A 221 17.63 -6.35 -0.47
C PHE A 221 16.87 -5.09 -0.92
N LEU A 222 17.43 -3.91 -0.68
CA LEU A 222 16.78 -2.64 -0.92
C LEU A 222 17.23 -2.06 -2.26
N SER A 223 16.28 -1.50 -2.99
CA SER A 223 16.57 -0.67 -4.14
C SER A 223 16.43 0.79 -3.78
N THR A 224 17.02 1.66 -4.59
CA THR A 224 16.85 3.10 -4.51
C THR A 224 16.96 3.70 -5.92
N ASN A 225 17.04 5.02 -6.01
CA ASN A 225 17.34 5.74 -7.23
C ASN A 225 18.19 6.98 -6.93
N ASP A 226 18.69 7.61 -7.98
CA ASP A 226 19.59 8.75 -7.89
C ASP A 226 18.99 9.97 -7.18
N MET A 227 17.67 10.14 -7.27
CA MET A 227 16.93 11.23 -6.64
C MET A 227 16.29 10.82 -5.30
N ARG A 228 16.51 9.58 -4.85
CA ARG A 228 15.86 8.98 -3.67
C ARG A 228 14.34 9.18 -3.65
N GLN A 229 13.70 9.21 -4.81
CA GLN A 229 12.27 9.40 -4.92
C GLN A 229 11.52 8.09 -4.73
N SER A 230 10.52 8.07 -3.87
CA SER A 230 9.66 6.91 -3.65
C SER A 230 8.21 7.34 -3.45
N ILE A 231 7.30 6.47 -3.86
CA ILE A 231 5.89 6.59 -3.49
C ILE A 231 5.78 6.15 -2.03
N LEU A 232 5.28 7.05 -1.17
CA LEU A 232 5.13 6.86 0.27
C LEU A 232 3.70 6.44 0.64
N ALA A 233 2.72 6.87 -0.15
CA ALA A 233 1.33 6.47 -0.05
C ALA A 233 0.66 6.58 -1.41
N MET A 234 -0.34 5.76 -1.67
CA MET A 234 -1.09 5.77 -2.93
C MET A 234 -2.56 5.42 -2.66
N GLU A 235 -3.46 6.21 -3.23
CA GLU A 235 -4.90 5.94 -3.28
C GLU A 235 -5.38 6.22 -4.71
N ALA A 236 -6.49 5.59 -5.13
CA ALA A 236 -7.04 5.81 -6.47
C ALA A 236 -8.56 5.77 -6.48
N ASN A 237 -9.13 6.38 -7.52
CA ASN A 237 -10.56 6.32 -7.83
C ASN A 237 -10.76 6.13 -9.34
N ASP A 238 -12.01 6.20 -9.80
CA ASP A 238 -12.36 5.98 -11.20
C ASP A 238 -11.68 6.96 -12.17
N SER A 239 -11.33 8.16 -11.69
CA SER A 239 -10.76 9.24 -12.50
C SER A 239 -9.24 9.33 -12.41
N TYR A 240 -8.68 9.20 -11.20
CA TYR A 240 -7.30 9.55 -10.92
C TYR A 240 -6.59 8.58 -9.97
N ILE A 241 -5.27 8.63 -10.01
CA ILE A 241 -4.36 7.99 -9.07
C ILE A 241 -3.63 9.12 -8.33
N VAL A 242 -3.65 9.09 -7.00
CA VAL A 242 -3.01 10.11 -6.14
C VAL A 242 -1.89 9.45 -5.37
N CYS A 243 -0.68 9.98 -5.51
CA CYS A 243 0.51 9.49 -4.84
C CYS A 243 1.12 10.58 -3.97
N LYS A 244 1.43 10.24 -2.71
CA LYS A 244 2.38 11.00 -1.92
C LYS A 244 3.76 10.51 -2.30
N VAL A 245 4.60 11.39 -2.83
CA VAL A 245 5.96 11.07 -3.27
C VAL A 245 6.93 11.86 -2.40
N GLY A 246 7.98 11.23 -1.91
CA GLY A 246 9.06 11.89 -1.20
C GLY A 246 10.40 11.64 -1.86
N GLY A 247 11.32 12.60 -1.78
CA GLY A 247 12.66 12.52 -2.37
C GLY A 247 13.25 13.89 -2.68
N TYR A 248 14.30 13.90 -3.51
CA TYR A 248 14.87 15.12 -4.08
C TYR A 248 14.16 15.41 -5.40
N PHE A 249 13.53 16.58 -5.57
CA PHE A 249 12.75 16.86 -6.78
C PHE A 249 13.53 17.55 -7.89
N ASN A 250 14.73 18.04 -7.58
CA ASN A 250 15.63 18.68 -8.53
C ASN A 250 17.10 18.50 -8.07
N ALA A 251 18.05 18.95 -8.89
CA ALA A 251 19.48 18.80 -8.60
C ALA A 251 19.93 19.59 -7.36
N GLU A 252 19.32 20.74 -7.09
CA GLU A 252 19.61 21.59 -5.93
C GLU A 252 19.19 20.88 -4.64
N ASP A 253 17.96 20.32 -4.60
CA ASP A 253 17.48 19.51 -3.47
C ASP A 253 18.45 18.37 -3.16
N LYS A 254 19.01 17.73 -4.20
CA LYS A 254 19.98 16.64 -4.04
C LYS A 254 21.35 17.14 -3.56
N GLU A 255 21.84 18.25 -4.09
CA GLU A 255 23.13 18.84 -3.71
C GLU A 255 23.14 19.28 -2.24
N TYR A 256 22.05 19.87 -1.78
CA TYR A 256 21.87 20.31 -0.40
C TYR A 256 21.21 19.27 0.51
N GLU A 257 20.97 18.06 0.00
CA GLU A 257 20.32 16.95 0.71
C GLU A 257 18.97 17.33 1.35
N VAL A 258 18.19 18.19 0.69
CA VAL A 258 16.87 18.64 1.13
C VAL A 258 15.80 17.68 0.64
N TYR A 259 15.44 16.72 1.50
CA TYR A 259 14.32 15.81 1.25
C TYR A 259 12.99 16.56 1.28
N LYS A 260 12.13 16.35 0.29
CA LYS A 260 10.82 17.00 0.17
C LYS A 260 9.74 15.97 -0.09
N GLU A 261 8.50 16.35 0.21
CA GLU A 261 7.32 15.57 -0.12
C GLU A 261 6.39 16.38 -1.03
N ALA A 262 5.66 15.70 -1.91
CA ALA A 262 4.65 16.29 -2.77
C ALA A 262 3.53 15.30 -3.06
N ILE A 263 2.33 15.83 -3.31
CA ILE A 263 1.19 15.05 -3.82
C ILE A 263 1.19 15.16 -5.34
N PHE A 264 1.32 14.01 -6.00
CA PHE A 264 1.17 13.88 -7.45
C PHE A 264 -0.18 13.27 -7.79
N VAL A 265 -0.79 13.79 -8.84
CA VAL A 265 -2.06 13.30 -9.37
C VAL A 265 -1.83 12.86 -10.81
N PHE A 266 -2.18 11.62 -11.12
CA PHE A 266 -2.04 11.02 -12.43
C PHE A 266 -3.39 10.62 -13.02
N ASP A 267 -3.49 10.64 -14.34
CA ASP A 267 -4.53 9.87 -15.03
C ASP A 267 -4.20 8.37 -15.00
N TRP A 268 -5.15 7.53 -15.41
CA TRP A 268 -4.94 6.07 -15.53
C TRP A 268 -4.02 5.66 -16.71
N ASN A 269 -3.55 6.63 -17.51
CA ASN A 269 -2.44 6.43 -18.46
C ASN A 269 -1.08 6.80 -17.85
N LEU A 270 -1.07 7.09 -16.55
CA LEU A 270 0.10 7.48 -15.78
C LEU A 270 0.72 8.81 -16.24
N ASN A 271 -0.05 9.71 -16.86
CA ASN A 271 0.42 11.06 -17.14
C ASN A 271 0.17 11.95 -15.93
N PRO A 272 1.15 12.75 -15.48
CA PRO A 272 0.95 13.69 -14.38
C PRO A 272 -0.02 14.79 -14.82
N ILE A 273 -1.05 15.03 -14.01
CA ILE A 273 -2.06 16.06 -14.20
C ILE A 273 -1.74 17.27 -13.32
N LYS A 274 -1.47 17.03 -12.04
CA LYS A 274 -1.21 18.05 -11.02
C LYS A 274 -0.14 17.58 -10.03
N ARG A 275 0.55 18.56 -9.44
CA ARG A 275 1.50 18.38 -8.35
C ARG A 275 1.26 19.46 -7.30
N PHE A 276 1.27 19.08 -6.03
CA PHE A 276 1.20 19.98 -4.89
C PHE A 276 2.41 19.74 -4.01
N ASP A 277 3.29 20.73 -3.90
CA ASP A 277 4.43 20.65 -2.98
C ASP A 277 3.94 20.77 -1.53
N LEU A 278 4.42 19.87 -0.68
CA LEU A 278 4.07 19.88 0.73
C LEU A 278 5.13 20.64 1.52
N PRO A 279 4.73 21.46 2.51
CA PRO A 279 5.68 22.09 3.41
C PRO A 279 6.38 21.03 4.29
N ASP A 280 7.60 21.34 4.71
CA ASP A 280 8.26 20.57 5.76
C ASP A 280 7.58 20.84 7.11
N LEU A 281 7.01 19.78 7.69
CA LEU A 281 6.29 19.85 8.96
C LEU A 281 7.20 19.57 10.17
N GLY A 282 8.44 19.13 9.94
CA GLY A 282 9.29 18.60 10.99
C GLY A 282 8.58 17.47 11.79
N PRO A 283 8.75 17.39 13.12
CA PRO A 283 8.11 16.36 13.94
C PRO A 283 6.64 16.63 14.26
N LYS A 284 6.05 17.74 13.78
CA LYS A 284 4.76 18.25 14.27
C LYS A 284 3.54 17.58 13.63
N GLY A 285 3.71 16.79 12.58
CA GLY A 285 2.58 16.17 11.92
C GLY A 285 2.95 15.44 10.66
N TYR A 286 1.93 14.93 9.96
CA TYR A 286 2.11 14.21 8.71
C TYR A 286 0.93 14.42 7.74
N PHE A 287 1.18 14.19 6.46
CA PHE A 287 0.13 14.20 5.43
C PHE A 287 -0.37 12.79 5.12
N SER A 288 -1.69 12.65 4.98
CA SER A 288 -2.36 11.43 4.51
C SER A 288 -3.31 11.73 3.35
N ILE A 289 -3.55 10.74 2.49
CA ILE A 289 -4.49 10.83 1.37
C ILE A 289 -5.81 10.20 1.83
N SER A 290 -6.94 10.78 1.44
CA SER A 290 -8.25 10.18 1.66
C SER A 290 -8.42 8.90 0.84
N ASN A 291 -9.17 7.93 1.35
CA ASN A 291 -9.33 6.64 0.68
C ASN A 291 -10.03 6.74 -0.69
N ASP A 292 -10.83 7.78 -0.91
CA ASP A 292 -11.47 8.07 -2.20
C ASP A 292 -10.56 8.87 -3.16
N ALA A 293 -9.32 9.16 -2.74
CA ALA A 293 -8.33 9.94 -3.45
C ALA A 293 -8.82 11.36 -3.85
N ARG A 294 -9.73 11.95 -3.08
CA ARG A 294 -10.28 13.30 -3.34
C ARG A 294 -9.75 14.38 -2.43
N SER A 295 -9.07 14.03 -1.35
CA SER A 295 -8.61 15.00 -0.36
C SER A 295 -7.26 14.58 0.22
N VAL A 296 -6.54 15.57 0.73
CA VAL A 296 -5.32 15.38 1.52
C VAL A 296 -5.59 15.95 2.91
N TYR A 297 -5.21 15.20 3.93
CA TYR A 297 -5.32 15.63 5.31
C TYR A 297 -3.93 15.96 5.85
N PHE A 298 -3.84 17.11 6.52
CA PHE A 298 -2.74 17.42 7.42
C PHE A 298 -3.14 17.00 8.84
N ASN A 299 -2.35 16.11 9.41
CA ASN A 299 -2.53 15.51 10.72
C ASN A 299 -1.55 16.21 11.67
N ASP A 300 -2.05 17.15 12.46
CA ASP A 300 -1.27 17.99 13.37
C ASP A 300 -1.27 17.39 14.77
N TYR A 301 -0.08 17.11 15.30
CA TYR A 301 0.12 16.70 16.68
C TYR A 301 0.31 17.96 17.52
N ALA A 302 -0.77 18.47 18.10
CA ALA A 302 -0.66 19.49 19.12
C ALA A 302 -0.10 18.83 20.40
N ALA A 303 1.21 18.97 20.63
CA ALA A 303 1.81 18.65 21.91
C ALA A 303 1.46 19.78 22.90
N GLU A 304 0.43 19.59 23.72
CA GLU A 304 0.35 20.28 25.01
C GLU A 304 1.02 19.37 26.05
N GLU A 305 1.82 19.97 26.95
CA GLU A 305 2.81 19.28 27.79
C GLU A 305 2.24 18.21 28.75
N ASP A 306 0.91 18.07 28.89
CA ASP A 306 0.30 17.23 29.93
C ASP A 306 -0.94 16.39 29.50
N GLU A 307 -1.29 16.27 28.21
CA GLU A 307 -2.44 15.43 27.78
C GLU A 307 -2.13 14.52 26.58
N PHE A 308 -2.85 13.39 26.52
CA PHE A 308 -2.85 12.44 25.39
C PHE A 308 -2.91 13.17 24.05
N PHE A 309 -2.13 12.71 23.07
CA PHE A 309 -1.99 13.29 21.73
C PHE A 309 -3.31 13.87 21.17
N LYS A 310 -3.44 15.19 21.16
CA LYS A 310 -4.59 15.85 20.51
C LYS A 310 -4.29 15.97 19.01
N LEU A 311 -4.87 15.04 18.24
CA LEU A 311 -4.79 15.05 16.79
C LEU A 311 -5.77 16.08 16.21
N THR A 312 -5.24 17.13 15.57
CA THR A 312 -6.07 18.06 14.78
C THR A 312 -5.95 17.72 13.30
N LEU A 313 -7.08 17.59 12.61
CA LEU A 313 -7.13 17.25 11.19
C LEU A 313 -7.55 18.44 10.35
N HIS A 314 -6.68 18.84 9.43
CA HIS A 314 -7.00 19.85 8.42
C HIS A 314 -7.21 19.17 7.07
N LYS A 315 -8.40 19.35 6.48
CA LYS A 315 -8.76 18.78 5.18
C LYS A 315 -8.52 19.77 4.06
N ALA A 316 -7.86 19.34 3.00
CA ALA A 316 -7.80 20.05 1.73
C ALA A 316 -8.40 19.17 0.62
N ASP A 317 -9.47 19.63 -0.01
CA ASP A 317 -10.03 18.96 -1.18
C ASP A 317 -9.12 19.18 -2.39
N LEU A 318 -8.82 18.09 -3.09
CA LEU A 318 -8.12 18.13 -4.36
C LEU A 318 -9.14 18.62 -5.40
N ALA A 319 -9.07 19.91 -5.77
CA ALA A 319 -9.85 20.46 -6.87
C ALA A 319 -9.27 19.95 -8.20
N LEU A 320 -9.58 18.70 -8.57
CA LEU A 320 -9.02 17.98 -9.72
C LEU A 320 -9.74 18.28 -11.02
#